data_AF-A0A9J6G3E3-F1
#
_entry.id   AF-A0A9J6G3E3-F1
#
_cell.length_a   1.000
_cell.length_b   1.000
_cell.length_c   1.000
_cell.angle_alpha   90.00
_cell.angle_beta   90.00
_cell.angle_gamma   90.00
#
_symmetry.space_group_name_H-M   'P 1'
#
loop_
_entity.id
_entity.type
_entity.pdbx_description
1 polymer ?
#
loop_
_entity_poly.entity_id
_entity_poly.type
_entity_poly.pdbx_seq_one_letter_code
_entity_poly.pdbx_strand_id
1 'polypeptide(L)' 'MQSLVDKGFKIDDLLPQGVSVHMLPFRIPDEAQMDRKDIEQTKRVASARVHIERGIRRIKKFHILY' A
#
# COMPACT_ATOMS: atom_id res chain seq x y z
N MET A 1 10.23 -11.94 0.56
CA MET A 1 8.83 -11.77 0.13
C MET A 1 8.40 -10.37 0.52
N GLN A 2 7.82 -9.57 -0.39
CA GLN A 2 7.37 -8.21 -0.09
C GLN A 2 5.85 -8.16 0.03
N SER A 3 5.34 -7.68 1.16
CA SER A 3 3.91 -7.44 1.38
C SER A 3 3.63 -5.95 1.53
N LEU A 4 2.52 -5.49 0.96
CA LEU A 4 2.03 -4.12 1.13
C LEU A 4 1.23 -4.06 2.43
N VAL A 5 1.47 -3.02 3.22
CA VAL A 5 0.76 -2.80 4.49
C VAL A 5 0.04 -1.46 4.45
N ASP A 6 -1.15 -1.38 5.06
CA ASP A 6 -1.92 -0.14 5.12
C ASP A 6 -1.19 0.95 5.91
N LYS A 7 -1.50 2.22 5.59
CA LYS A 7 -0.93 3.39 6.28
C LYS A 7 -1.20 3.31 7.78
N GLY A 8 -0.14 3.41 8.59
CA GLY A 8 -0.21 3.42 10.05
C GLY A 8 0.24 2.12 10.73
N PHE A 9 0.50 1.07 9.96
CA PHE A 9 1.11 -0.16 10.47
C PHE A 9 2.62 0.04 10.67
N LYS A 10 3.02 0.53 11.84
CA LYS A 10 4.42 0.55 12.28
C LYS A 10 4.83 -0.85 12.76
N ILE A 11 5.04 -1.76 11.82
CA ILE A 11 5.39 -3.16 12.13
C ILE A 11 6.83 -3.50 11.76
N ASP A 12 7.64 -2.54 11.33
CA ASP A 12 9.04 -2.77 10.95
C ASP A 12 9.82 -3.51 12.03
N ASP A 13 9.58 -3.15 13.29
CA ASP A 13 10.22 -3.75 14.47
C ASP A 13 9.73 -5.18 14.77
N LEU A 14 8.62 -5.59 14.16
CA LEU A 14 7.99 -6.91 14.33
C LEU A 14 8.25 -7.84 13.13
N LEU A 15 8.99 -7.39 12.12
CA LEU A 15 9.27 -8.20 10.94
C LEU A 15 10.34 -9.25 11.22
N PRO A 16 10.12 -10.52 10.86
CA PRO A 16 11.17 -11.52 10.91
C PRO A 16 12.30 -11.20 9.92
N GLN A 17 13.49 -11.69 10.21
CA GLN A 17 14.69 -11.42 9.42
C GLN A 17 14.50 -11.85 7.95
N GLY A 18 14.76 -10.95 7.02
CA GLY A 18 14.61 -11.18 5.57
C GLY A 18 13.22 -10.85 5.00
N VAL A 19 12.30 -10.32 5.81
CA VAL A 19 11.02 -9.80 5.33
C VAL A 19 11.07 -8.27 5.28
N SER A 20 10.73 -7.72 4.12
CA SER A 20 10.61 -6.27 3.92
C SER A 20 9.17 -5.96 3.51
N VAL A 21 8.51 -5.05 4.21
CA VAL A 21 7.19 -4.56 3.83
C VAL A 21 7.32 -3.25 3.07
N HIS A 22 6.48 -3.10 2.05
CA HIS A 22 6.42 -1.90 1.27
C HIS A 22 5.29 -1.02 1.82
N MET A 23 5.64 -0.09 2.71
CA MET A 23 4.69 0.91 3.22
C MET A 23 4.65 2.12 2.31
N LEU A 24 3.46 2.72 2.17
CA LEU A 24 3.36 4.00 1.49
C LEU A 24 4.11 5.07 2.30
N PRO A 25 4.91 5.92 1.65
CA PRO A 25 5.71 6.94 2.33
C PRO A 25 4.81 7.87 3.15
N PHE A 26 5.26 8.17 4.38
CA PHE A 26 4.68 9.20 5.21
C PHE A 26 5.20 10.57 4.75
N ARG A 27 4.38 11.60 4.88
CA ARG A 27 4.89 12.97 4.79
C ARG A 27 5.78 13.20 6.01
N ILE A 28 7.04 13.56 5.78
CA ILE A 28 7.98 13.87 6.85
C ILE A 28 7.56 15.22 7.45
N PRO A 29 7.49 15.35 8.79
CA PRO A 29 7.30 16.66 9.44
C PRO A 29 8.38 17.65 8.96
N ASP A 30 8.00 18.91 8.77
CA ASP A 30 8.87 19.99 8.24
C ASP A 30 9.25 19.91 6.74
N GLU A 31 8.84 18.86 6.02
CA GLU A 31 8.86 18.88 4.55
C GLU A 31 7.59 19.50 3.97
N ALA A 32 7.77 20.50 3.11
CA ALA A 32 6.67 21.17 2.41
C ALA A 32 5.99 20.25 1.38
N GLN A 33 6.75 19.34 0.76
CA GLN A 33 6.28 18.41 -0.27
C GLN A 33 6.99 17.06 -0.18
N MET A 34 6.31 16.00 -0.60
CA MET A 34 6.86 14.65 -0.70
C MET A 34 7.83 14.54 -1.89
N ASP A 35 8.90 13.75 -1.75
CA ASP A 35 9.87 13.54 -2.83
C ASP A 35 9.21 12.97 -4.09
N ARG A 36 9.74 13.33 -5.26
CA ARG A 36 9.19 12.88 -6.55
C ARG A 36 9.22 11.36 -6.70
N LYS A 37 10.27 10.69 -6.21
CA LYS A 37 10.39 9.23 -6.28
C LYS A 37 9.31 8.55 -5.45
N ASP A 38 9.06 9.08 -4.26
CA ASP A 38 8.01 8.60 -3.34
C ASP A 38 6.62 8.80 -3.92
N ILE A 39 6.39 9.93 -4.61
CA ILE A 39 5.14 10.20 -5.32
C ILE A 39 4.93 9.19 -6.44
N GLU A 40 5.95 8.93 -7.28
CA GLU A 40 5.83 7.98 -8.39
C GLU A 40 5.57 6.56 -7.88
N GLN A 41 6.29 6.13 -6.86
CA GLN A 41 6.12 4.81 -6.26
C GLN A 41 4.73 4.67 -5.63
N THR A 42 4.26 5.69 -4.92
CA THR A 42 2.90 5.73 -4.36
C THR A 42 1.84 5.66 -5.45
N LYS A 43 2.00 6.41 -6.55
CA LYS A 43 1.05 6.40 -7.68
C LYS A 43 0.94 5.03 -8.33
N ARG A 44 2.08 4.33 -8.54
CA ARG A 44 2.10 2.98 -9.12
C ARG A 44 1.32 2.00 -8.24
N VAL A 45 1.60 1.98 -6.94
CA VAL A 45 0.93 1.10 -5.97
C VAL A 45 -0.57 1.44 -5.85
N ALA A 46 -0.91 2.72 -5.74
CA ALA A 46 -2.30 3.16 -5.62
C ALA A 46 -3.14 2.81 -6.87
N SER A 47 -2.56 2.94 -8.07
CA SER A 47 -3.21 2.54 -9.31
C SER A 47 -3.56 1.05 -9.30
N ALA A 48 -2.62 0.17 -8.91
CA ALA A 48 -2.88 -1.26 -8.78
C ALA A 48 -3.97 -1.56 -7.73
N ARG A 49 -3.93 -0.90 -6.57
CA ARG A 49 -4.90 -1.07 -5.47
C ARG A 49 -6.33 -0.77 -5.94
N VAL A 50 -6.52 0.28 -6.74
CA VAL A 50 -7.84 0.64 -7.29
C VAL A 50 -8.42 -0.51 -8.14
N HIS A 51 -7.61 -1.21 -8.93
CA HIS A 51 -8.09 -2.35 -9.71
C HIS A 51 -8.49 -3.53 -8.84
N ILE A 52 -7.70 -3.86 -7.82
CA ILE A 52 -8.00 -4.94 -6.87
C ILE A 52 -9.29 -4.63 -6.09
N GLU A 53 -9.41 -3.43 -5.52
CA GLU A 53 -10.61 -3.02 -4.78
C GLU A 53 -11.87 -3.06 -5.67
N ARG A 54 -11.77 -2.65 -6.93
CA ARG A 54 -12.87 -2.76 -7.91
C ARG A 54 -13.22 -4.22 -8.19
N GLY A 55 -12.22 -5.10 -8.34
CA GLY A 55 -12.42 -6.54 -8.51
C GLY A 55 -13.14 -7.16 -7.32
N ILE A 56 -12.62 -6.92 -6.10
CA ILE A 56 -13.24 -7.39 -4.85
C ILE A 56 -14.68 -6.86 -4.73
N ARG A 57 -14.90 -5.57 -5.03
CA ARG A 57 -16.25 -4.98 -5.01
C ARG A 57 -17.19 -5.69 -5.97
N ARG A 58 -16.75 -6.03 -7.18
CA ARG A 58 -17.57 -6.78 -8.15
C ARG A 58 -17.89 -8.18 -7.64
N ILE A 59 -16.89 -8.90 -7.15
CA ILE A 59 -17.07 -10.24 -6.56
C ILE A 59 -18.14 -10.21 -5.47
N LYS A 60 -18.04 -9.26 -4.53
CA LYS A 60 -19.02 -9.10 -3.45
C LYS A 60 -20.40 -8.70 -3.97
N LYS A 61 -20.47 -7.74 -4.90
CA LYS A 61 -21.73 -7.21 -5.43
C LYS A 61 -22.53 -8.25 -6.21
N PHE A 62 -21.85 -9.10 -6.97
CA PHE A 62 -22.48 -10.10 -7.83
C PHE A 62 -22.49 -11.50 -7.22
N HIS A 63 -22.07 -11.65 -5.97
CA HIS A 63 -22.01 -12.95 -5.27
C HIS A 63 -21.26 -14.00 -6.09
N ILE A 64 -20.13 -13.63 -6.71
CA ILE A 64 -19.41 -14.54 -7.63
C ILE A 64 -18.78 -15.73 -6.88
N LEU A 65 -18.41 -15.51 -5.61
CA LEU A 65 -17.78 -16.51 -4.74
C LEU A 65 -18.69 -16.96 -3.58
N TYR A 66 -19.98 -16.62 -3.62
CA TYR A 66 -20.98 -16.97 -2.58
C TYR A 66 -22.23 -17.55 -3.23
#